data_AF-J5XJP9-F1
#
_entry.id   AF-J5XJP9-F1
#
_cell.length_a   1.000
_cell.length_b   1.000
_cell.length_c   1.000
_cell.angle_alpha   90.00
_cell.angle_beta   90.00
_cell.angle_gamma   90.00
#
_symmetry.space_group_name_H-M   'P 1'
#
loop_
_entity.id
_entity.type
_entity.pdbx_description
1 polymer ?
#
loop_
_entity_poly.entity_id
_entity_poly.type
_entity_poly.pdbx_seq_one_letter_code
_entity_poly.pdbx_strand_id
1 'polypeptide(L)'
;MLIFAFAIYQFTLGNIGNGIFLILLSAFPILFFFRNEFLLLAFLRLRKQDMVGTKKWLDRIKNPETALIKKQRGYYNYLYGIVSSQTNLTQAEKYFKTALKYGLNMSYDEAMARLSLAGIAMQKRRKREAQEYLTQAKKLDKQNMLKDQIRMMQEQLKRI
;
A
#
# COMPACT_ATOMS: atom_id res chain seq x y z
N MET A 1 22.28 14.15 10.12
CA MET A 1 22.67 15.40 10.82
C MET A 1 24.19 15.59 10.90
N LEU A 2 24.99 14.57 11.28
CA LEU A 2 26.47 14.68 11.32
C LEU A 2 27.15 15.02 9.97
N ILE A 3 26.63 14.49 8.85
CA ILE A 3 27.20 14.70 7.50
C ILE A 3 27.08 16.16 7.04
N PHE A 4 26.01 16.85 7.45
CA PHE A 4 25.75 18.23 7.06
C PHE A 4 26.68 19.21 7.80
N ALA A 5 26.94 18.95 9.08
CA ALA A 5 27.93 19.68 9.87
C ALA A 5 29.35 19.46 9.33
N PHE A 6 29.68 18.24 8.90
CA PHE A 6 30.98 17.91 8.30
C PHE A 6 31.17 18.54 6.91
N ALA A 7 30.10 18.70 6.13
CA ALA A 7 30.13 19.43 4.86
C ALA A 7 30.46 20.92 5.07
N ILE A 8 29.84 21.58 6.07
CA ILE A 8 30.13 22.98 6.42
C ILE A 8 31.59 23.14 6.86
N TYR A 9 32.12 22.18 7.63
CA TYR A 9 33.53 22.18 8.04
C TYR A 9 34.49 22.04 6.84
N GLN A 10 34.18 21.18 5.86
CA GLN A 10 34.97 21.05 4.62
C GLN A 10 35.01 22.34 3.77
N PHE A 11 33.94 23.14 3.78
CA PHE A 11 33.93 24.45 3.13
C PHE A 11 34.90 25.44 3.78
N THR A 12 35.08 25.38 5.11
CA THR A 12 36.03 26.26 5.82
C THR A 12 37.50 25.91 5.54
N LEU A 13 37.79 24.68 5.08
CA LEU A 13 39.13 24.21 4.74
C LEU A 13 39.52 24.42 3.27
N GLY A 14 38.67 25.09 2.47
CA GLY A 14 38.95 25.36 1.05
C GLY A 14 38.69 24.19 0.10
N ASN A 15 38.26 23.02 0.62
CA ASN A 15 37.90 21.84 -0.16
C ASN A 15 36.46 21.91 -0.70
N ILE A 16 36.20 22.91 -1.54
CA ILE A 16 34.88 23.24 -2.10
C ILE A 16 34.26 22.03 -2.83
N GLY A 17 35.07 21.24 -3.54
CA GLY A 17 34.60 20.05 -4.26
C GLY A 17 34.05 18.94 -3.35
N ASN A 18 34.71 18.66 -2.22
CA ASN A 18 34.27 17.64 -1.26
C ASN A 18 33.02 18.07 -0.50
N GLY A 19 32.89 19.36 -0.19
CA GLY A 19 31.68 19.92 0.44
C GLY A 19 30.44 19.78 -0.45
N ILE A 20 30.56 20.11 -1.75
CA ILE A 20 29.47 19.92 -2.73
C ILE A 20 29.11 18.44 -2.87
N PHE A 21 30.11 17.55 -2.91
CA PHE A 21 29.87 16.11 -3.01
C PHE A 21 29.11 15.55 -1.80
N LEU A 22 29.44 15.98 -0.57
CA LEU A 22 28.74 15.56 0.65
C LEU A 22 27.30 16.09 0.73
N ILE A 23 27.03 17.30 0.22
CA ILE A 23 25.67 17.84 0.13
C ILE A 23 24.84 17.05 -0.88
N LEU A 24 25.39 16.73 -2.06
CA LEU A 24 24.74 15.86 -3.05
C LEU A 24 24.47 14.46 -2.49
N LEU A 25 25.44 13.87 -1.78
CA LEU A 25 25.31 12.56 -1.15
C LEU A 25 24.24 12.56 -0.04
N SER A 26 24.12 13.67 0.70
CA SER A 26 23.09 13.91 1.72
C SER A 26 21.69 14.11 1.12
N ALA A 27 21.58 14.72 -0.07
CA ALA A 27 20.31 14.93 -0.75
C ALA A 27 19.75 13.64 -1.39
N PHE A 28 20.61 12.67 -1.70
CA PHE A 28 20.23 11.40 -2.32
C PHE A 28 19.21 10.57 -1.52
N PRO A 29 19.37 10.31 -0.19
CA PRO A 29 18.37 9.61 0.60
C PRO A 29 17.05 10.39 0.75
N ILE A 30 17.07 11.73 0.66
CA ILE A 30 15.87 12.58 0.72
C ILE A 30 15.01 12.38 -0.54
N LEU A 31 15.64 12.30 -1.72
CA LEU A 31 14.96 11.98 -2.98
C LEU A 31 14.36 10.55 -2.98
N PHE A 32 15.03 9.59 -2.33
CA PHE A 32 14.50 8.24 -2.16
C PHE A 32 13.28 8.20 -1.22
N PHE A 33 13.23 9.08 -0.23
CA PHE A 33 12.05 9.26 0.64
C PHE A 33 10.86 9.88 -0.12
N PHE A 34 11.10 10.82 -1.04
CA PHE A 34 10.05 11.51 -1.82
C PHE A 34 9.28 10.58 -2.78
N ARG A 35 9.92 9.55 -3.36
CA ARG A 35 9.20 8.56 -4.20
C ARG A 35 8.14 7.76 -3.43
N ASN A 36 8.32 7.65 -2.11
CA ASN A 36 7.39 6.96 -1.21
C ASN A 36 6.11 7.80 -0.93
N GLU A 37 6.13 9.12 -1.18
CA GLU A 37 5.01 10.02 -0.91
C GLU A 37 3.85 9.87 -1.89
N PHE A 38 4.09 9.40 -3.12
CA PHE A 38 3.00 9.15 -4.07
C PHE A 38 1.99 8.12 -3.56
N LEU A 39 2.45 7.11 -2.82
CA LEU A 39 1.59 6.14 -2.13
C LEU A 39 0.77 6.80 -1.02
N LEU A 40 1.38 7.72 -0.28
CA LEU A 40 0.69 8.48 0.76
C LEU A 40 -0.38 9.41 0.17
N LEU A 41 -0.06 10.11 -0.92
CA LEU A 41 -1.00 10.97 -1.64
C LEU A 41 -2.15 10.16 -2.23
N ALA A 42 -1.86 8.99 -2.82
CA ALA A 42 -2.88 8.06 -3.30
C ALA A 42 -3.78 7.60 -2.14
N PHE A 43 -3.22 7.25 -0.98
CA PHE A 43 -4.00 6.89 0.20
C PHE A 43 -4.88 8.04 0.72
N LEU A 44 -4.35 9.26 0.79
CA LEU A 44 -5.14 10.42 1.23
C LEU A 44 -6.30 10.71 0.29
N ARG A 45 -6.11 10.52 -1.02
CA ARG A 45 -7.17 10.62 -2.03
C ARG A 45 -8.19 9.51 -1.87
N LEU A 46 -7.74 8.28 -1.64
CA LEU A 46 -8.60 7.14 -1.39
C LEU A 46 -9.48 7.35 -0.15
N ARG A 47 -8.92 7.91 0.92
CA ARG A 47 -9.66 8.24 2.15
C ARG A 47 -10.77 9.28 1.91
N LYS A 48 -10.62 10.13 0.88
CA LYS A 48 -11.66 11.05 0.41
C LYS A 48 -12.61 10.42 -0.62
N GLN A 49 -12.55 9.11 -0.82
CA GLN A 49 -13.27 8.35 -1.85
C GLN A 49 -12.97 8.79 -3.30
N ASP A 50 -11.88 9.54 -3.53
CA ASP A 50 -11.46 10.02 -4.85
C ASP A 50 -10.64 8.94 -5.58
N MET A 51 -11.34 8.00 -6.23
CA MET A 51 -10.72 6.86 -6.92
C MET A 51 -9.96 7.27 -8.18
N VAL A 52 -10.46 8.27 -8.90
CA VAL A 52 -9.83 8.79 -10.13
C VAL A 52 -8.51 9.48 -9.79
N GLY A 53 -8.51 10.32 -8.75
CA GLY A 53 -7.30 10.93 -8.21
C GLY A 53 -6.33 9.87 -7.70
N THR A 54 -6.81 8.88 -6.95
CA THR A 54 -6.00 7.76 -6.46
C THR A 54 -5.31 7.05 -7.63
N LYS A 55 -6.05 6.66 -8.67
CA LYS A 55 -5.49 6.03 -9.87
C LYS A 55 -4.43 6.90 -10.54
N LYS A 56 -4.70 8.19 -10.73
CA LYS A 56 -3.72 9.14 -11.32
C LYS A 56 -2.41 9.19 -10.55
N TRP A 57 -2.45 9.18 -9.21
CA TRP A 57 -1.24 9.17 -8.39
C TRP A 57 -0.52 7.83 -8.45
N LEU A 58 -1.26 6.73 -8.51
CA LEU A 58 -0.69 5.40 -8.66
C LEU A 58 -0.08 5.17 -10.06
N ASP A 59 -0.68 5.71 -11.12
CA ASP A 59 -0.18 5.67 -12.51
C ASP A 59 1.15 6.44 -12.66
N ARG A 60 1.40 7.45 -11.81
CA ARG A 60 2.69 8.15 -11.78
C ARG A 60 3.84 7.26 -11.31
N ILE A 61 3.55 6.15 -10.63
CA ILE A 61 4.55 5.18 -10.20
C ILE A 61 4.82 4.23 -11.37
N LYS A 62 5.70 4.68 -12.28
CA LYS A 62 6.00 3.95 -13.53
C LYS A 62 6.65 2.58 -13.31
N ASN A 63 7.45 2.41 -12.25
CA ASN A 63 8.16 1.16 -11.96
C ASN A 63 8.02 0.73 -10.49
N PRO A 64 6.92 0.04 -10.12
CA PRO A 64 6.71 -0.45 -8.76
C PRO A 64 7.83 -1.41 -8.32
N GLU A 65 8.41 -2.16 -9.26
CA GLU A 65 9.41 -3.20 -8.97
C GLU A 65 10.83 -2.69 -8.72
N THR A 66 11.15 -1.45 -9.08
CA THR A 66 12.47 -0.86 -8.79
C THR A 66 12.36 0.32 -7.83
N ALA A 67 11.20 0.98 -7.79
CA ALA A 67 10.98 2.14 -6.95
C ALA A 67 10.49 1.80 -5.53
N LEU A 68 9.89 0.62 -5.31
CA LEU A 68 9.25 0.28 -4.05
C LEU A 68 9.88 -0.94 -3.37
N ILE A 69 9.98 -0.85 -2.05
CA ILE A 69 10.33 -2.00 -1.19
C ILE A 69 9.19 -3.03 -1.27
N LYS A 70 9.49 -4.32 -1.07
CA LYS A 70 8.50 -5.42 -1.15
C LYS A 70 7.16 -5.10 -0.47
N LYS A 71 7.19 -4.55 0.75
CA LYS A 71 5.98 -4.18 1.50
C LYS A 71 5.21 -2.98 0.91
N GLN A 72 5.91 -2.01 0.35
CA GLN A 72 5.29 -0.89 -0.37
C GLN A 72 4.65 -1.36 -1.70
N ARG A 73 5.25 -2.36 -2.37
CA ARG A 73 4.59 -3.02 -3.52
C ARG A 73 3.30 -3.70 -3.11
N GLY A 74 3.28 -4.35 -1.94
CA GLY A 74 2.06 -4.90 -1.35
C GLY A 74 0.97 -3.82 -1.22
N TYR A 75 1.33 -2.69 -0.61
CA TYR A 75 0.39 -1.56 -0.42
C TYR A 75 -0.07 -0.92 -1.74
N TYR A 76 0.84 -0.75 -2.70
CA TYR A 76 0.50 -0.27 -4.05
C TYR A 76 -0.53 -1.16 -4.75
N ASN A 77 -0.32 -2.47 -4.72
CA ASN A 77 -1.27 -3.43 -5.28
C ASN A 77 -2.60 -3.42 -4.52
N TYR A 78 -2.58 -3.23 -3.20
CA TYR A 78 -3.79 -3.09 -2.40
C TYR A 78 -4.63 -1.87 -2.83
N LEU A 79 -4.01 -0.69 -2.97
CA LEU A 79 -4.71 0.51 -3.45
C LEU A 79 -5.27 0.33 -4.88
N TYR A 80 -4.49 -0.30 -5.77
CA TYR A 80 -4.97 -0.67 -7.11
C TYR A 80 -6.13 -1.64 -7.08
N GLY A 81 -6.12 -2.61 -6.15
CA GLY A 81 -7.21 -3.56 -5.94
C GLY A 81 -8.51 -2.84 -5.57
N ILE A 82 -8.44 -1.84 -4.68
CA ILE A 82 -9.61 -1.05 -4.29
C ILE A 82 -10.16 -0.24 -5.47
N VAL A 83 -9.29 0.48 -6.20
CA VAL A 83 -9.72 1.26 -7.38
C VAL A 83 -10.30 0.35 -8.45
N SER A 84 -9.67 -0.80 -8.69
CA SER A 84 -10.12 -1.76 -9.71
C SER A 84 -11.40 -2.47 -9.31
N SER A 85 -11.73 -2.58 -8.01
CA SER A 85 -12.96 -3.24 -7.55
C SER A 85 -14.24 -2.57 -8.06
N GLN A 86 -14.17 -1.28 -8.40
CA GLN A 86 -15.29 -0.53 -8.98
C GLN A 86 -15.51 -0.80 -10.47
N THR A 87 -14.44 -1.17 -11.19
CA THR A 87 -14.47 -1.32 -12.65
C THR A 87 -14.47 -2.79 -13.06
N ASN A 88 -13.60 -3.60 -12.44
CA ASN A 88 -13.44 -5.01 -12.75
C ASN A 88 -13.03 -5.84 -11.52
N LEU A 89 -13.97 -6.63 -11.04
CA LEU A 89 -13.78 -7.53 -9.89
C LEU A 89 -12.70 -8.60 -10.12
N THR A 90 -12.52 -9.07 -11.35
CA THR A 90 -11.49 -10.07 -11.68
C THR A 90 -10.10 -9.46 -11.65
N GLN A 91 -9.97 -8.21 -12.08
CA GLN A 91 -8.70 -7.50 -11.98
C GLN A 91 -8.38 -7.14 -10.53
N ALA A 92 -9.38 -6.71 -9.75
CA ALA A 92 -9.24 -6.45 -8.33
C ALA A 92 -8.77 -7.70 -7.56
N GLU A 93 -9.34 -8.87 -7.85
CA GLU A 93 -8.92 -10.14 -7.23
C GLU A 93 -7.42 -10.42 -7.45
N LYS A 94 -6.92 -10.21 -8.67
CA LYS A 94 -5.48 -10.37 -8.98
C LYS A 94 -4.63 -9.41 -8.16
N TYR A 95 -5.01 -8.13 -8.11
CA TYR A 95 -4.27 -7.13 -7.35
C TYR A 95 -4.24 -7.44 -5.85
N PHE A 96 -5.36 -7.83 -5.24
CA PHE A 96 -5.39 -8.21 -3.83
C PHE A 96 -4.56 -9.46 -3.53
N LYS A 97 -4.61 -10.50 -4.39
CA LYS A 97 -3.75 -11.69 -4.25
C LYS A 97 -2.27 -11.33 -4.34
N THR A 98 -1.91 -10.45 -5.28
CA THR A 98 -0.55 -9.93 -5.43
C THR A 98 -0.13 -9.10 -4.21
N ALA A 99 -1.01 -8.27 -3.67
CA ALA A 99 -0.76 -7.50 -2.46
C ALA A 99 -0.41 -8.40 -1.26
N LEU A 100 -1.20 -9.46 -1.06
CA LEU A 100 -0.95 -10.45 0.01
C LEU A 100 0.34 -11.24 -0.22
N LYS A 101 0.69 -11.57 -1.47
CA LYS A 101 1.94 -12.26 -1.81
C LYS A 101 3.18 -11.43 -1.46
N TYR A 102 3.14 -10.13 -1.70
CA TYR A 102 4.25 -9.23 -1.34
C TYR A 102 4.27 -8.89 0.16
N GLY A 103 3.11 -8.98 0.83
CA GLY A 103 2.93 -8.68 2.24
C GLY A 103 2.67 -7.20 2.49
N LEU A 104 1.82 -6.92 3.48
CA LEU A 104 1.46 -5.56 3.89
C LEU A 104 2.20 -5.20 5.18
N ASN A 105 2.46 -3.91 5.38
CA ASN A 105 3.13 -3.43 6.60
C ASN A 105 2.23 -3.55 7.83
N MET A 106 0.92 -3.30 7.65
CA MET A 106 -0.06 -3.30 8.72
C MET A 106 -0.94 -4.54 8.65
N SER A 107 -1.14 -5.22 9.77
CA SER A 107 -2.07 -6.34 9.89
C SER A 107 -3.51 -5.94 9.57
N TYR A 108 -3.87 -4.68 9.82
CA TYR A 108 -5.15 -4.10 9.45
C TYR A 108 -5.37 -4.11 7.92
N ASP A 109 -4.41 -3.60 7.15
CA ASP A 109 -4.49 -3.61 5.68
C ASP A 109 -4.53 -5.04 5.13
N GLU A 110 -3.78 -5.96 5.78
CA GLU A 110 -3.77 -7.37 5.43
C GLU A 110 -5.12 -8.07 5.68
N ALA A 111 -5.79 -7.70 6.77
CA ALA A 111 -7.13 -8.16 7.09
C ALA A 111 -8.17 -7.56 6.13
N MET A 112 -8.06 -6.26 5.83
CA MET A 112 -8.91 -5.56 4.85
C MET A 112 -8.78 -6.14 3.44
N ALA A 113 -7.57 -6.48 3.00
CA ALA A 113 -7.34 -7.11 1.69
C ALA A 113 -8.03 -8.48 1.60
N ARG A 114 -7.95 -9.30 2.65
CA ARG A 114 -8.65 -10.59 2.71
C ARG A 114 -10.16 -10.42 2.81
N LEU A 115 -10.64 -9.45 3.57
CA LEU A 115 -12.06 -9.11 3.64
C LEU A 115 -12.60 -8.67 2.28
N SER A 116 -11.84 -7.87 1.53
CA SER A 116 -12.18 -7.46 0.16
C SER A 116 -12.21 -8.66 -0.79
N LEU A 117 -11.25 -9.59 -0.68
CA LEU A 117 -11.26 -10.85 -1.44
C LEU A 117 -12.47 -11.72 -1.11
N ALA A 118 -12.86 -11.81 0.17
CA ALA A 118 -14.09 -12.48 0.57
C ALA A 118 -15.32 -11.85 -0.11
N GLY A 119 -15.39 -10.52 -0.19
CA GLY A 119 -16.50 -9.80 -0.81
C GLY A 119 -16.59 -10.08 -2.31
N ILE A 120 -15.44 -10.09 -2.99
CA ILE A 120 -15.36 -10.47 -4.41
C ILE A 120 -15.76 -11.93 -4.60
N ALA A 121 -15.30 -12.85 -3.74
CA ALA A 121 -15.65 -14.27 -3.81
C ALA A 121 -17.17 -14.49 -3.60
N MET A 122 -17.80 -13.73 -2.70
CA MET A 122 -19.24 -13.75 -2.47
C MET A 122 -20.01 -13.29 -3.71
N GLN A 123 -19.60 -12.18 -4.33
CA GLN A 123 -20.21 -11.69 -5.58
C GLN A 123 -20.07 -12.71 -6.72
N LYS A 124 -18.98 -13.48 -6.75
CA LYS A 124 -18.74 -14.57 -7.71
C LYS A 124 -19.40 -15.90 -7.30
N ARG A 125 -20.26 -15.92 -6.28
CA ARG A 125 -20.94 -17.11 -5.71
C ARG A 125 -19.98 -18.21 -5.21
N ARG A 126 -18.74 -17.89 -4.88
CA ARG A 126 -17.74 -18.84 -4.35
C ARG A 126 -17.76 -18.88 -2.82
N LYS A 127 -18.76 -19.56 -2.24
CA LYS A 127 -18.98 -19.59 -0.79
C LYS A 127 -17.78 -20.13 0.00
N ARG A 128 -17.13 -21.19 -0.49
CA ARG A 128 -16.00 -21.84 0.19
C ARG A 128 -14.79 -20.92 0.32
N GLU A 129 -14.40 -20.26 -0.79
CA GLU A 129 -13.31 -19.28 -0.79
C GLU A 129 -13.63 -18.08 0.10
N ALA A 130 -14.87 -17.57 0.04
CA ALA A 130 -15.30 -16.45 0.88
C ALA A 130 -15.18 -16.76 2.37
N GLN A 131 -15.63 -17.95 2.81
CA GLN A 131 -15.52 -18.38 4.20
C GLN A 131 -14.07 -18.50 4.67
N GLU A 132 -13.18 -18.99 3.80
CA GLU A 132 -11.76 -19.11 4.10
C GLU A 132 -11.13 -17.73 4.31
N TYR A 133 -11.37 -16.80 3.38
CA TYR A 133 -10.86 -15.43 3.48
C TYR A 133 -11.41 -14.68 4.70
N LEU A 134 -12.70 -14.84 5.04
CA LEU A 134 -13.29 -14.27 6.26
C LEU A 134 -12.63 -14.81 7.53
N THR A 135 -12.35 -16.12 7.56
CA THR A 135 -11.69 -16.75 8.71
C THR A 135 -10.26 -16.23 8.88
N GLN A 136 -9.53 -16.10 7.78
CA GLN A 136 -8.18 -15.52 7.79
C GLN A 136 -8.19 -14.04 8.21
N ALA A 137 -9.13 -13.24 7.69
CA ALA A 137 -9.28 -11.84 8.08
C ALA A 137 -9.57 -11.69 9.59
N LYS A 138 -10.47 -12.51 10.14
CA LYS A 138 -10.78 -12.53 11.58
C LYS A 138 -9.57 -12.87 12.45
N LYS A 139 -8.69 -13.77 12.01
CA LYS A 139 -7.45 -14.10 12.73
C LYS A 139 -6.46 -12.94 12.79
N LEU A 140 -6.47 -12.07 11.78
CA LEU A 140 -5.56 -10.93 11.67
C LEU A 140 -6.11 -9.67 12.35
N ASP A 141 -7.43 -9.55 12.51
CA ASP A 141 -8.08 -8.46 13.22
C ASP A 141 -7.93 -8.58 14.75
N LYS A 142 -6.71 -8.35 15.24
CA LYS A 142 -6.38 -8.39 16.68
C LYS A 142 -6.99 -7.23 17.48
N GLN A 143 -7.37 -6.15 16.80
CA GLN A 143 -7.88 -4.92 17.42
C GLN A 143 -9.40 -4.78 17.31
N ASN A 144 -10.10 -5.80 16.80
CA ASN A 144 -11.55 -5.79 16.55
C ASN A 144 -12.04 -4.61 15.68
N MET A 145 -11.17 -4.02 14.87
CA MET A 145 -11.53 -2.85 14.05
C MET A 145 -12.38 -3.24 12.83
N LEU A 146 -12.35 -4.51 12.44
CA LEU A 146 -13.12 -5.06 11.31
C LEU A 146 -14.25 -5.98 11.77
N LYS A 147 -14.46 -6.11 13.08
CA LYS A 147 -15.42 -7.06 13.68
C LYS A 147 -16.82 -6.91 13.10
N ASP A 148 -17.30 -5.68 12.95
CA ASP A 148 -18.64 -5.41 12.39
C ASP A 148 -18.70 -5.74 10.90
N GLN A 149 -17.66 -5.40 10.14
CA GLN A 149 -17.59 -5.71 8.71
C GLN A 149 -17.55 -7.23 8.46
N ILE A 150 -16.75 -7.96 9.24
CA ILE A 150 -16.68 -9.42 9.19
C ILE A 150 -18.04 -10.03 9.54
N ARG A 151 -18.72 -9.52 10.57
CA ARG A 151 -20.05 -10.00 10.97
C ARG A 151 -21.08 -9.77 9.87
N MET A 152 -21.15 -8.56 9.31
CA MET A 152 -22.06 -8.24 8.21
C MET A 152 -21.83 -9.16 7.00
N MET A 153 -20.58 -9.42 6.64
CA MET A 153 -20.26 -10.32 5.54
C MET A 153 -20.61 -11.78 5.85
N GLN A 154 -20.40 -12.25 7.07
CA GLN A 154 -20.82 -13.58 7.50
C GLN A 154 -22.34 -13.74 7.42
N GLU A 155 -23.09 -12.72 7.81
CA GLU A 155 -24.56 -12.72 7.70
C GLU A 155 -25.01 -12.74 6.23
N GLN A 156 -24.38 -11.94 5.37
CA GLN A 156 -24.63 -11.98 3.92
C GLN A 156 -24.31 -13.36 3.32
N LEU A 157 -23.22 -14.00 3.75
CA LEU A 157 -22.82 -15.32 3.25
C LEU A 157 -23.85 -16.41 3.57
N LYS A 158 -24.54 -16.31 4.72
CA LYS A 158 -25.63 -17.22 5.09
C LYS A 158 -26.89 -17.07 4.24
N ARG A 159 -27.08 -15.91 3.61
CA ARG A 159 -28.26 -15.60 2.77
C ARG A 159 -28.08 -16.00 1.31
N ILE A 160 -26.85 -16.21 0.87
CA ILE A 160 -26.50 -16.76 -0.45
C ILE A 160 -26.59 -18.27 -0.35
#